data_AF-A0A945GM35-F1
#
_entry.id   AF-A0A945GM35-F1
#
_cell.length_a   1.000
_cell.length_b   1.000
_cell.length_c   1.000
_cell.angle_alpha   90.00
_cell.angle_beta   90.00
_cell.angle_gamma   90.00
#
_symmetry.space_group_name_H-M   'P 1'
#
loop_
_entity.id
_entity.type
_entity.pdbx_description
1 polymer ?
#
loop_
_entity_poly.entity_id
_entity_poly.type
_entity_poly.pdbx_seq_one_letter_code
_entity_poly.pdbx_strand_id
1 'polypeptide(L)'
;MKAGKCKSALFPLIISFILTFGSAFATAEEGPPRQLTPQEIRKLAIEQTLQHRDSRKEVESVVDTAILRPDGSPLALRIYTPAGQQPLPVLVFLHGGGWVLCNLDTHDNATRDLANGAGCIVVAVDYRLAPEHKFPAALEDAFAALKWTAANAASFGGDPERLAVGGESAGGNLSAAVSLMARNEGGPKLVFQLLAYPVTNLTSVDTESYRAFADSEGLSRRQMQWFINHYLARPLDGYNIYASPLLAHDLSRLPPALVITGGLDVLRDEGAAYARRLREADVETSYSLQPDKGHGGATWAITADIERNGFDEAATALRAAFAKSKSN
;
A
#
# COMPACT_ATOMS: atom_id res chain seq x y z
N MET A 1 37.10 -37.99 1.69
CA MET A 1 35.98 -37.72 0.77
C MET A 1 35.54 -36.27 0.98
N LYS A 2 35.33 -35.48 -0.09
CA LYS A 2 35.01 -34.05 0.00
C LYS A 2 33.50 -33.84 -0.02
N ALA A 3 32.95 -33.06 0.91
CA ALA A 3 31.56 -32.61 0.84
C ALA A 3 31.39 -31.61 -0.31
N GLY A 4 30.37 -31.81 -1.14
CA GLY A 4 30.07 -30.94 -2.28
C GLY A 4 29.41 -29.64 -1.82
N LYS A 5 29.95 -28.49 -2.27
CA LYS A 5 29.28 -27.19 -2.13
C LYS A 5 28.13 -27.12 -3.12
N CYS A 6 26.88 -27.15 -2.63
CA CYS A 6 25.73 -26.80 -3.46
C CYS A 6 25.73 -25.27 -3.69
N LYS A 7 25.80 -24.83 -4.95
CA LYS A 7 25.78 -23.41 -5.34
C LYS A 7 24.34 -23.01 -5.69
N SER A 8 23.58 -22.48 -4.74
CA SER A 8 22.28 -21.84 -4.98
C SER A 8 21.87 -20.94 -3.82
N ALA A 9 22.58 -19.82 -3.64
CA ALA A 9 22.28 -18.82 -2.62
C ALA A 9 22.69 -17.42 -3.11
N LEU A 10 21.86 -16.83 -3.99
CA LEU A 10 22.05 -15.47 -4.49
C LEU A 10 20.74 -14.81 -4.98
N PHE A 11 19.62 -15.05 -4.30
CA PHE A 11 18.32 -14.40 -4.58
C PHE A 11 17.46 -14.29 -3.32
N PRO A 12 17.72 -13.29 -2.45
CA PRO A 12 16.61 -12.50 -1.92
C PRO A 12 17.05 -11.05 -1.60
N LEU A 13 17.00 -10.13 -2.56
CA LEU A 13 17.69 -8.82 -2.41
C LEU A 13 16.90 -7.58 -2.83
N ILE A 14 15.56 -7.65 -2.95
CA ILE A 14 14.72 -6.49 -3.33
C ILE A 14 13.94 -5.93 -2.13
N ILE A 15 13.33 -6.81 -1.32
CA ILE A 15 12.76 -6.43 -0.02
C ILE A 15 13.88 -6.22 1.02
N SER A 16 15.04 -6.87 0.82
CA SER A 16 16.15 -6.96 1.78
C SER A 16 17.37 -6.00 1.67
N PHE A 17 17.41 -4.83 1.02
CA PHE A 17 16.45 -4.12 0.18
C PHE A 17 15.74 -2.95 0.87
N ILE A 18 14.56 -2.61 0.34
CA ILE A 18 13.74 -1.44 0.74
C ILE A 18 13.38 -1.46 2.24
N LEU A 19 13.22 -2.63 2.85
CA LEU A 19 12.95 -2.76 4.28
C LEU A 19 14.21 -2.92 5.13
N THR A 20 15.29 -3.54 4.66
CA THR A 20 16.51 -3.72 5.48
C THR A 20 17.40 -2.45 5.54
N PHE A 21 16.98 -1.35 4.92
CA PHE A 21 17.52 0.00 5.19
C PHE A 21 17.07 0.56 6.56
N GLY A 22 17.29 -0.24 7.61
CA GLY A 22 17.64 0.25 8.93
C GLY A 22 19.15 0.41 9.09
N SER A 23 19.97 -0.31 8.32
CA SER A 23 21.42 -0.39 8.58
C SER A 23 22.26 -0.78 7.35
N ALA A 24 22.11 -0.06 6.24
CA ALA A 24 23.23 0.07 5.30
C ALA A 24 24.28 1.02 5.88
N PHE A 25 24.99 0.53 6.89
CA PHE A 25 26.39 0.90 7.04
C PHE A 25 27.06 0.43 5.75
N ALA A 26 27.46 1.36 4.89
CA ALA A 26 28.29 1.00 3.76
C ALA A 26 29.57 0.38 4.32
N THR A 27 29.75 -0.93 4.14
CA THR A 27 31.05 -1.58 4.30
C THR A 27 31.91 -1.23 3.08
N ALA A 28 32.14 0.06 2.89
CA ALA A 28 33.26 0.57 2.13
C ALA A 28 34.42 0.68 3.12
N GLU A 29 35.58 0.15 2.74
CA GLU A 29 36.83 0.60 3.32
C GLU A 29 36.91 2.13 3.12
N GLU A 30 37.33 2.85 4.16
CA GLU A 30 37.45 4.33 4.23
C GLU A 30 36.15 5.14 4.44
N GLY A 31 35.78 5.36 5.71
CA GLY A 31 34.95 6.50 6.14
C GLY A 31 33.91 6.18 7.23
N PRO A 32 33.45 7.19 8.01
CA PRO A 32 32.29 7.02 8.87
C PRO A 32 31.02 6.82 8.03
N PRO A 33 30.06 6.00 8.49
CA PRO A 33 28.89 5.61 7.71
C PRO A 33 27.98 6.79 7.39
N ARG A 34 27.87 7.14 6.10
CA ARG A 34 26.95 8.16 5.58
C ARG A 34 25.52 7.64 5.64
N GLN A 35 24.63 8.37 6.33
CA GLN A 35 23.19 8.16 6.21
C GLN A 35 22.72 8.66 4.83
N LEU A 36 21.91 7.84 4.15
CA LEU A 36 21.29 8.26 2.89
C LEU A 36 20.10 9.19 3.14
N THR A 37 19.93 10.15 2.24
CA THR A 37 18.74 11.00 2.13
C THR A 37 17.54 10.21 1.60
N PRO A 38 16.28 10.64 1.86
CA PRO A 38 15.09 10.03 1.27
C PRO A 38 15.16 9.92 -0.27
N GLN A 39 15.72 10.93 -0.94
CA GLN A 39 15.86 10.96 -2.40
C GLN A 39 16.86 9.91 -2.92
N GLU A 40 17.97 9.69 -2.21
CA GLU A 40 18.92 8.62 -2.54
C GLU A 40 18.29 7.23 -2.35
N ILE A 41 17.51 7.02 -1.29
CA ILE A 41 16.83 5.74 -1.03
C ILE A 41 15.76 5.47 -2.12
N ARG A 42 14.94 6.48 -2.47
CA ARG A 42 13.97 6.38 -3.59
C ARG A 42 14.65 5.97 -4.89
N LYS A 43 15.76 6.64 -5.24
CA LYS A 43 16.51 6.37 -6.48
C LYS A 43 16.98 4.91 -6.53
N LEU A 44 17.60 4.42 -5.45
CA LEU A 44 18.10 3.03 -5.38
C LEU A 44 16.96 2.01 -5.50
N ALA A 45 15.82 2.25 -4.85
CA ALA A 45 14.64 1.37 -4.92
C ALA A 45 14.07 1.27 -6.36
N ILE A 46 14.04 2.40 -7.08
CA ILE A 46 13.61 2.44 -8.49
C ILE A 46 14.62 1.72 -9.38
N GLU A 47 15.91 2.03 -9.26
CA GLU A 47 16.98 1.40 -10.05
C GLU A 47 17.00 -0.13 -9.89
N GLN A 48 16.83 -0.64 -8.66
CA GLN A 48 16.73 -2.08 -8.39
C GLN A 48 15.45 -2.71 -8.95
N THR A 49 14.31 -2.00 -8.91
CA THR A 49 13.06 -2.53 -9.49
C THR A 49 13.18 -2.63 -11.03
N LEU A 50 13.78 -1.62 -11.67
CA LEU A 50 13.99 -1.60 -13.12
C LEU A 50 14.93 -2.72 -13.61
N GLN A 51 15.85 -3.21 -12.78
CA GLN A 51 16.68 -4.39 -13.09
C GLN A 51 15.86 -5.70 -13.23
N HIS A 52 14.63 -5.73 -12.70
CA HIS A 52 13.76 -6.91 -12.70
C HIS A 52 12.53 -6.74 -13.60
N ARG A 53 12.54 -5.73 -14.48
CA ARG A 53 11.41 -5.29 -15.32
C ARG A 53 10.85 -6.35 -16.27
N ASP A 54 11.66 -7.36 -16.62
CA ASP A 54 11.28 -8.44 -17.53
C ASP A 54 10.46 -9.55 -16.83
N SER A 55 10.30 -9.49 -15.51
CA SER A 55 9.45 -10.42 -14.73
C SER A 55 7.95 -10.07 -14.73
N ARG A 56 7.58 -8.95 -15.36
CA ARG A 56 6.22 -8.40 -15.30
C ARG A 56 5.23 -9.23 -16.09
N LYS A 57 4.07 -9.52 -15.49
CA LYS A 57 2.93 -10.09 -16.21
C LYS A 57 2.32 -9.04 -17.14
N GLU A 58 1.92 -9.47 -18.34
CA GLU A 58 1.20 -8.58 -19.24
C GLU A 58 -0.25 -8.34 -18.82
N VAL A 59 -0.75 -7.17 -19.21
CA VAL A 59 -2.14 -6.72 -19.08
C VAL A 59 -2.55 -6.15 -20.45
N GLU A 60 -3.85 -6.05 -20.74
CA GLU A 60 -4.37 -5.59 -22.04
C GLU A 60 -3.84 -4.19 -22.41
N SER A 61 -3.77 -3.27 -21.43
CA SER A 61 -3.12 -1.97 -21.64
C SER A 61 -2.56 -1.38 -20.35
N VAL A 62 -1.53 -0.53 -20.51
CA VAL A 62 -1.03 0.36 -19.46
C VAL A 62 -0.94 1.77 -20.04
N VAL A 63 -1.58 2.73 -19.37
CA VAL A 63 -1.63 4.13 -19.81
C VAL A 63 -1.18 5.04 -18.67
N ASP A 64 -0.10 5.79 -18.92
CA ASP A 64 0.33 6.88 -18.05
C ASP A 64 -0.49 8.14 -18.37
N THR A 65 -1.03 8.77 -17.33
CA THR A 65 -1.82 10.00 -17.43
C THR A 65 -1.55 10.92 -16.23
N ALA A 66 -2.11 12.12 -16.24
CA ALA A 66 -1.99 13.05 -15.13
C ALA A 66 -3.28 13.86 -14.95
N ILE A 67 -3.59 14.16 -13.69
CA ILE A 67 -4.70 15.03 -13.31
C ILE A 67 -4.14 16.29 -12.66
N LEU A 68 -4.90 17.38 -12.63
CA LEU A 68 -4.48 18.61 -11.96
C LEU A 68 -4.89 18.58 -10.49
N ARG A 69 -3.94 18.88 -9.60
CA ARG A 69 -4.21 19.25 -8.20
C ARG A 69 -4.90 20.62 -8.14
N PRO A 70 -5.49 21.01 -7.00
CA PRO A 70 -6.09 22.34 -6.82
C PRO A 70 -5.13 23.52 -7.07
N ASP A 71 -3.81 23.31 -6.91
CA ASP A 71 -2.77 24.29 -7.19
C ASP A 71 -2.31 24.31 -8.66
N GLY A 72 -2.91 23.49 -9.52
CA GLY A 72 -2.56 23.35 -10.94
C GLY A 72 -1.36 22.44 -11.22
N SER A 73 -0.71 21.87 -10.21
CA SER A 73 0.40 20.91 -10.41
C SER A 73 -0.11 19.53 -10.84
N PRO A 74 0.66 18.76 -11.64
CA PRO A 74 0.24 17.45 -12.13
C PRO A 74 0.41 16.36 -11.07
N LEU A 75 -0.66 15.60 -10.81
CA LEU A 75 -0.63 14.33 -10.10
C LEU A 75 -0.64 13.20 -11.15
N ALA A 76 0.46 12.45 -11.24
CA ALA A 76 0.59 11.35 -12.19
C ALA A 76 -0.20 10.12 -11.72
N LEU A 77 -0.82 9.43 -12.68
CA LEU A 77 -1.56 8.19 -12.50
C LEU A 77 -1.10 7.18 -13.56
N ARG A 78 -1.09 5.89 -13.22
CA ARG A 78 -0.92 4.81 -14.19
C ARG A 78 -2.13 3.88 -14.16
N ILE A 79 -2.80 3.74 -15.29
CA ILE A 79 -4.01 2.94 -15.45
C ILE A 79 -3.64 1.60 -16.08
N TYR A 80 -3.88 0.51 -15.36
CA TYR A 80 -3.69 -0.86 -15.82
C TYR A 80 -5.04 -1.48 -16.15
N THR A 81 -5.24 -1.90 -17.40
CA THR A 81 -6.46 -2.55 -17.86
C THR A 81 -6.17 -4.03 -18.11
N PRO A 82 -6.79 -4.97 -17.38
CA PRO A 82 -6.68 -6.39 -17.69
C PRO A 82 -7.58 -6.75 -18.89
N ALA A 83 -7.34 -7.93 -19.48
CA ALA A 83 -8.26 -8.47 -20.48
C ALA A 83 -9.63 -8.79 -19.84
N GLY A 84 -10.73 -8.40 -20.49
CA GLY A 84 -12.08 -8.67 -20.01
C GLY A 84 -13.16 -7.85 -20.71
N GLN A 85 -14.43 -8.21 -20.47
CA GLN A 85 -15.56 -7.48 -21.05
C GLN A 85 -15.89 -6.24 -20.20
N GLN A 86 -15.78 -5.07 -20.83
CA GLN A 86 -16.12 -3.77 -20.24
C GLN A 86 -17.65 -3.57 -20.07
N PRO A 87 -18.09 -2.73 -19.12
CA PRO A 87 -17.29 -1.94 -18.19
C PRO A 87 -16.72 -2.79 -17.03
N LEU A 88 -15.43 -2.61 -16.76
CA LEU A 88 -14.71 -3.32 -15.69
C LEU A 88 -14.86 -2.56 -14.36
N PRO A 89 -14.86 -3.25 -13.20
CA PRO A 89 -14.76 -2.57 -11.91
C PRO A 89 -13.39 -1.88 -11.79
N VAL A 90 -13.27 -0.89 -10.90
CA VAL A 90 -12.04 -0.08 -10.76
C VAL A 90 -11.52 -0.10 -9.32
N LEU A 91 -10.22 -0.34 -9.17
CA LEU A 91 -9.47 -0.19 -7.92
C LEU A 91 -8.56 1.03 -8.01
N VAL A 92 -8.73 2.00 -7.11
CA VAL A 92 -7.73 3.05 -6.87
C VAL A 92 -6.66 2.46 -5.96
N PHE A 93 -5.43 2.32 -6.46
CA PHE A 93 -4.33 1.69 -5.73
C PHE A 93 -3.32 2.73 -5.21
N LEU A 94 -3.01 2.62 -3.93
CA LEU A 94 -2.09 3.48 -3.20
C LEU A 94 -0.89 2.65 -2.74
N HIS A 95 0.30 3.02 -3.21
CA HIS A 95 1.52 2.26 -2.97
C HIS A 95 2.04 2.36 -1.52
N GLY A 96 2.95 1.47 -1.14
CA GLY A 96 3.62 1.48 0.17
C GLY A 96 4.79 2.45 0.26
N GLY A 97 5.77 2.15 1.11
CA GLY A 97 6.99 2.96 1.26
C GLY A 97 6.94 4.05 2.34
N GLY A 98 6.05 3.92 3.33
CA GLY A 98 6.06 4.80 4.52
C GLY A 98 5.85 6.29 4.21
N TRP A 99 5.04 6.61 3.19
CA TRP A 99 4.79 7.96 2.63
C TRP A 99 6.04 8.72 2.13
N VAL A 100 7.22 8.09 2.18
CA VAL A 100 8.52 8.73 1.96
C VAL A 100 9.28 8.09 0.79
N LEU A 101 9.00 6.83 0.49
CA LEU A 101 9.67 6.01 -0.52
C LEU A 101 8.67 5.51 -1.58
N CYS A 102 9.20 4.78 -2.56
CA CYS A 102 8.44 4.15 -3.65
C CYS A 102 7.77 5.15 -4.62
N ASN A 103 7.19 4.61 -5.68
CA ASN A 103 6.49 5.28 -6.78
C ASN A 103 5.73 4.24 -7.61
N LEU A 104 5.08 4.66 -8.71
CA LEU A 104 4.43 3.77 -9.69
C LEU A 104 5.31 2.58 -10.15
N ASP A 105 6.58 2.81 -10.49
CA ASP A 105 7.45 1.76 -11.04
C ASP A 105 7.81 0.69 -10.00
N THR A 106 8.06 1.08 -8.75
CA THR A 106 8.35 0.12 -7.67
C THR A 106 7.21 -0.87 -7.39
N HIS A 107 5.97 -0.52 -7.75
CA HIS A 107 4.78 -1.35 -7.54
C HIS A 107 4.17 -1.89 -8.86
N ASP A 108 4.81 -1.68 -10.02
CA ASP A 108 4.29 -2.05 -11.36
C ASP A 108 3.96 -3.54 -11.48
N ASN A 109 4.73 -4.39 -10.80
CA ASN A 109 4.45 -5.83 -10.70
C ASN A 109 3.17 -6.12 -9.92
N ALA A 110 3.02 -5.51 -8.73
CA ALA A 110 1.90 -5.74 -7.82
C ALA A 110 0.57 -5.24 -8.40
N THR A 111 0.58 -4.11 -9.11
CA THR A 111 -0.60 -3.53 -9.76
C THR A 111 -1.03 -4.34 -10.99
N ARG A 112 -0.09 -4.82 -11.82
CA ARG A 112 -0.37 -5.76 -12.92
C ARG A 112 -0.94 -7.09 -12.41
N ASP A 113 -0.35 -7.62 -11.35
CA ASP A 113 -0.84 -8.83 -10.68
C ASP A 113 -2.27 -8.59 -10.18
N LEU A 114 -2.54 -7.51 -9.43
CA LEU A 114 -3.89 -7.17 -8.94
C LEU A 114 -4.90 -6.98 -10.07
N ALA A 115 -4.55 -6.28 -11.15
CA ALA A 115 -5.44 -6.04 -12.29
C ALA A 115 -5.92 -7.37 -12.91
N ASN A 116 -4.98 -8.27 -13.22
CA ASN A 116 -5.28 -9.58 -13.78
C ASN A 116 -6.01 -10.49 -12.77
N GLY A 117 -5.52 -10.56 -11.54
CA GLY A 117 -6.07 -11.43 -10.49
C GLY A 117 -7.49 -11.03 -10.09
N ALA A 118 -7.76 -9.72 -9.95
CA ALA A 118 -9.07 -9.22 -9.57
C ALA A 118 -10.03 -8.98 -10.75
N GLY A 119 -9.55 -9.05 -12.00
CA GLY A 119 -10.35 -8.74 -13.19
C GLY A 119 -10.88 -7.30 -13.19
N CYS A 120 -10.07 -6.37 -12.68
CA CYS A 120 -10.44 -4.96 -12.47
C CYS A 120 -9.39 -4.02 -13.06
N ILE A 121 -9.82 -2.83 -13.47
CA ILE A 121 -8.89 -1.75 -13.83
C ILE A 121 -8.23 -1.25 -12.55
N VAL A 122 -6.90 -1.10 -12.56
CA VAL A 122 -6.16 -0.52 -11.42
C VAL A 122 -5.69 0.87 -11.81
N VAL A 123 -6.09 1.89 -11.06
CA VAL A 123 -5.58 3.27 -11.17
C VAL A 123 -4.58 3.47 -10.05
N ALA A 124 -3.29 3.31 -10.34
CA ALA A 124 -2.22 3.55 -9.38
C ALA A 124 -1.88 5.05 -9.31
N VAL A 125 -1.66 5.56 -8.09
CA VAL A 125 -1.49 7.00 -7.81
C VAL A 125 -0.06 7.32 -7.38
N ASP A 126 0.60 8.25 -8.07
CA ASP A 126 1.94 8.77 -7.72
C ASP A 126 1.81 9.99 -6.79
N TYR A 127 1.36 9.74 -5.56
CA TYR A 127 1.03 10.80 -4.61
C TYR A 127 2.30 11.53 -4.09
N ARG A 128 2.15 12.82 -3.76
CA ARG A 128 3.22 13.65 -3.15
C ARG A 128 3.84 12.98 -1.91
N LEU A 129 5.16 12.84 -1.91
CA LEU A 129 5.92 12.19 -0.83
C LEU A 129 6.47 13.17 0.21
N ALA A 130 6.59 12.69 1.45
CA ALA A 130 7.31 13.33 2.52
C ALA A 130 8.83 13.03 2.46
N PRO A 131 9.72 13.86 3.03
CA PRO A 131 9.44 15.06 3.81
C PRO A 131 9.13 16.34 3.02
N GLU A 132 9.27 16.34 1.70
CA GLU A 132 9.00 17.51 0.85
C GLU A 132 7.54 17.97 0.94
N HIS A 133 6.62 17.00 0.99
CA HIS A 133 5.19 17.21 1.10
C HIS A 133 4.64 16.39 2.27
N LYS A 134 4.67 17.01 3.45
CA LYS A 134 4.16 16.42 4.69
C LYS A 134 2.63 16.30 4.70
N PHE A 135 2.08 15.54 5.65
CA PHE A 135 0.65 15.44 5.90
C PHE A 135 -0.01 16.84 5.94
N PRO A 136 -1.13 17.08 5.23
CA PRO A 136 -2.00 16.08 4.57
C PRO A 136 -1.72 15.81 3.07
N ALA A 137 -0.61 16.27 2.48
CA ALA A 137 -0.42 16.31 1.03
C ALA A 137 -0.67 14.97 0.28
N ALA A 138 -0.15 13.85 0.78
CA ALA A 138 -0.38 12.52 0.18
C ALA A 138 -1.85 12.07 0.20
N LEU A 139 -2.58 12.46 1.26
CA LEU A 139 -4.00 12.15 1.45
C LEU A 139 -4.88 13.00 0.53
N GLU A 140 -4.56 14.28 0.35
CA GLU A 140 -5.21 15.16 -0.62
C GLU A 140 -5.07 14.60 -2.04
N ASP A 141 -3.87 14.14 -2.42
CA ASP A 141 -3.59 13.53 -3.72
C ASP A 141 -4.38 12.24 -3.91
N ALA A 142 -4.38 11.34 -2.91
CA ALA A 142 -5.11 10.09 -2.96
C ALA A 142 -6.64 10.30 -3.10
N PHE A 143 -7.21 11.28 -2.38
CA PHE A 143 -8.63 11.59 -2.48
C PHE A 143 -8.99 12.36 -3.77
N ALA A 144 -8.10 13.21 -4.28
CA ALA A 144 -8.25 13.83 -5.59
C ALA A 144 -8.26 12.78 -6.71
N ALA A 145 -7.36 11.78 -6.63
CA ALA A 145 -7.35 10.65 -7.54
C ALA A 145 -8.66 9.85 -7.47
N LEU A 146 -9.17 9.49 -6.28
CA LEU A 146 -10.46 8.81 -6.15
C LEU A 146 -11.62 9.60 -6.79
N LYS A 147 -11.71 10.91 -6.51
CA LYS A 147 -12.74 11.78 -7.10
C LYS A 147 -12.63 11.85 -8.62
N TRP A 148 -11.42 11.97 -9.16
CA TRP A 148 -11.21 11.95 -10.61
C TRP A 148 -11.57 10.60 -11.22
N THR A 149 -11.15 9.48 -10.62
CA THR A 149 -11.47 8.12 -11.06
C THR A 149 -12.98 7.91 -11.11
N ALA A 150 -13.71 8.33 -10.08
CA ALA A 150 -15.18 8.23 -10.07
C ALA A 150 -15.83 9.04 -11.20
N ALA A 151 -15.36 10.25 -11.45
CA ALA A 151 -15.89 11.11 -12.51
C ALA A 151 -15.50 10.67 -13.94
N ASN A 152 -14.42 9.89 -14.10
CA ASN A 152 -13.84 9.56 -15.40
C ASN A 152 -13.84 8.07 -15.75
N ALA A 153 -14.27 7.16 -14.85
CA ALA A 153 -14.17 5.70 -15.04
C ALA A 153 -14.60 5.23 -16.44
N ALA A 154 -15.76 5.71 -16.91
CA ALA A 154 -16.31 5.33 -18.21
C ALA A 154 -15.40 5.68 -19.42
N SER A 155 -14.55 6.71 -19.32
CA SER A 155 -13.67 7.12 -20.45
C SER A 155 -12.51 6.15 -20.70
N PHE A 156 -12.16 5.34 -19.70
CA PHE A 156 -11.15 4.28 -19.80
C PHE A 156 -11.75 2.87 -19.62
N GLY A 157 -13.05 2.70 -19.84
CA GLY A 157 -13.73 1.40 -19.80
C GLY A 157 -14.04 0.87 -18.40
N GLY A 158 -13.92 1.72 -17.37
CA GLY A 158 -14.27 1.45 -15.98
C GLY A 158 -15.73 1.75 -15.64
N ASP A 159 -16.21 1.13 -14.57
CA ASP A 159 -17.56 1.30 -14.01
C ASP A 159 -17.52 2.23 -12.78
N PRO A 160 -18.13 3.43 -12.84
CA PRO A 160 -18.09 4.40 -11.75
C PRO A 160 -18.90 3.99 -10.50
N GLU A 161 -19.77 2.98 -10.59
CA GLU A 161 -20.54 2.48 -9.44
C GLU A 161 -19.83 1.31 -8.73
N ARG A 162 -18.74 0.78 -9.31
CA ARG A 162 -17.97 -0.36 -8.78
C ARG A 162 -16.52 0.02 -8.50
N LEU A 163 -16.37 1.05 -7.66
CA LEU A 163 -15.08 1.58 -7.20
C LEU A 163 -14.65 0.94 -5.88
N ALA A 164 -13.41 0.45 -5.82
CA ALA A 164 -12.72 0.10 -4.59
C ALA A 164 -11.51 1.02 -4.39
N VAL A 165 -11.06 1.13 -3.14
CA VAL A 165 -9.74 1.69 -2.81
C VAL A 165 -8.90 0.61 -2.15
N GLY A 166 -7.59 0.62 -2.37
CA GLY A 166 -6.72 -0.35 -1.72
C GLY A 166 -5.26 0.04 -1.76
N GLY A 167 -4.49 -0.53 -0.86
CA GLY A 167 -3.09 -0.22 -0.75
C GLY A 167 -2.40 -0.97 0.37
N GLU A 168 -1.10 -0.72 0.48
CA GLU A 168 -0.22 -1.47 1.37
C GLU A 168 0.55 -0.57 2.33
N SER A 169 0.70 -0.97 3.60
CA SER A 169 1.47 -0.19 4.58
C SER A 169 0.93 1.25 4.69
N ALA A 170 1.72 2.25 4.29
CA ALA A 170 1.31 3.64 4.11
C ALA A 170 0.17 3.85 3.09
N GLY A 171 0.14 3.08 1.99
CA GLY A 171 -0.98 3.07 1.06
C GLY A 171 -2.25 2.46 1.65
N GLY A 172 -2.11 1.50 2.56
CA GLY A 172 -3.21 0.95 3.36
C GLY A 172 -3.76 1.98 4.35
N ASN A 173 -2.88 2.77 4.99
CA ASN A 173 -3.26 3.93 5.79
C ASN A 173 -4.07 4.95 4.97
N LEU A 174 -3.55 5.35 3.81
CA LEU A 174 -4.23 6.30 2.92
C LEU A 174 -5.57 5.74 2.42
N SER A 175 -5.67 4.43 2.17
CA SER A 175 -6.92 3.78 1.73
C SER A 175 -8.02 3.82 2.80
N ALA A 176 -7.67 3.58 4.07
CA ALA A 176 -8.58 3.72 5.19
C ALA A 176 -8.99 5.20 5.42
N ALA A 177 -8.03 6.13 5.34
CA ALA A 177 -8.28 7.56 5.48
C ALA A 177 -9.15 8.13 4.33
N VAL A 178 -8.91 7.71 3.09
CA VAL A 178 -9.72 8.05 1.91
C VAL A 178 -11.14 7.47 2.04
N SER A 179 -11.29 6.25 2.57
CA SER A 179 -12.61 5.66 2.83
C SER A 179 -13.42 6.48 3.87
N LEU A 180 -12.74 6.94 4.93
CA LEU A 180 -13.32 7.86 5.91
C LEU A 180 -13.70 9.21 5.29
N MET A 181 -12.81 9.79 4.48
CA MET A 181 -13.02 11.09 3.83
C MET A 181 -14.18 11.03 2.83
N ALA A 182 -14.23 10.01 1.98
CA ALA A 182 -15.31 9.81 1.02
C ALA A 182 -16.68 9.67 1.72
N ARG A 183 -16.76 8.91 2.82
CA ARG A 183 -17.99 8.81 3.62
C ARG A 183 -18.37 10.17 4.24
N ASN A 184 -17.40 10.89 4.80
CA ASN A 184 -17.64 12.16 5.50
C ASN A 184 -18.03 13.31 4.54
N GLU A 185 -17.51 13.31 3.32
CA GLU A 185 -17.83 14.30 2.27
C GLU A 185 -19.02 13.89 1.38
N GLY A 186 -19.61 12.71 1.60
CA GLY A 186 -20.79 12.22 0.86
C GLY A 186 -20.50 11.54 -0.48
N GLY A 187 -19.22 11.32 -0.82
CA GLY A 187 -18.81 10.51 -1.97
C GLY A 187 -17.32 10.67 -2.34
N PRO A 188 -16.83 9.92 -3.33
CA PRO A 188 -17.55 8.91 -4.12
C PRO A 188 -17.94 7.66 -3.31
N LYS A 189 -18.93 6.90 -3.80
CA LYS A 189 -19.33 5.63 -3.18
C LYS A 189 -18.26 4.57 -3.45
N LEU A 190 -17.78 3.93 -2.40
CA LEU A 190 -16.86 2.79 -2.46
C LEU A 190 -17.63 1.50 -2.19
N VAL A 191 -17.31 0.44 -2.94
CA VAL A 191 -17.86 -0.92 -2.71
C VAL A 191 -16.92 -1.80 -1.89
N PHE A 192 -15.65 -1.42 -1.74
CA PHE A 192 -14.65 -2.17 -0.99
C PHE A 192 -13.45 -1.32 -0.55
N GLN A 193 -12.81 -1.70 0.57
CA GLN A 193 -11.47 -1.24 0.96
C GLN A 193 -10.52 -2.43 1.20
N LEU A 194 -9.40 -2.49 0.47
CA LEU A 194 -8.36 -3.51 0.64
C LEU A 194 -7.17 -2.92 1.43
N LEU A 195 -6.95 -3.42 2.65
CA LEU A 195 -5.98 -2.87 3.59
C LEU A 195 -4.92 -3.93 3.93
N ALA A 196 -3.80 -3.91 3.23
CA ALA A 196 -2.69 -4.83 3.49
C ALA A 196 -1.67 -4.20 4.46
N TYR A 197 -1.46 -4.87 5.61
CA TYR A 197 -0.66 -4.44 6.77
C TYR A 197 -0.71 -2.91 6.99
N PRO A 198 -1.91 -2.32 7.11
CA PRO A 198 -2.06 -0.88 7.10
C PRO A 198 -1.44 -0.27 8.35
N VAL A 199 -0.77 0.88 8.19
CA VAL A 199 -0.56 1.77 9.35
C VAL A 199 -1.92 2.40 9.68
N THR A 200 -2.32 2.37 10.94
CA THR A 200 -3.63 2.87 11.40
C THR A 200 -3.51 3.78 12.62
N ASN A 201 -2.37 3.79 13.32
CA ASN A 201 -2.11 4.70 14.44
C ASN A 201 -0.69 5.27 14.44
N LEU A 202 -0.56 6.59 14.24
CA LEU A 202 0.72 7.31 14.22
C LEU A 202 1.04 7.98 15.57
N THR A 203 0.18 7.83 16.59
CA THR A 203 0.39 8.45 17.92
C THR A 203 1.34 7.67 18.82
N SER A 204 1.57 6.39 18.53
CA SER A 204 2.41 5.51 19.34
C SER A 204 3.00 4.39 18.49
N VAL A 205 4.26 4.05 18.77
CA VAL A 205 4.97 2.89 18.19
C VAL A 205 5.29 1.87 19.29
N ASP A 206 4.30 1.50 20.11
CA ASP A 206 4.49 0.77 21.37
C ASP A 206 3.43 -0.31 21.70
N THR A 207 2.74 -0.85 20.68
CA THR A 207 1.92 -2.07 20.81
C THR A 207 2.78 -3.29 21.20
N GLU A 208 2.16 -4.42 21.51
CA GLU A 208 2.89 -5.66 21.77
C GLU A 208 3.70 -6.10 20.55
N SER A 209 3.12 -6.02 19.34
CA SER A 209 3.83 -6.26 18.07
C SER A 209 5.01 -5.32 17.84
N TYR A 210 4.87 -4.03 18.15
CA TYR A 210 5.98 -3.05 18.07
C TYR A 210 7.14 -3.37 19.02
N ARG A 211 6.86 -3.99 20.17
CA ARG A 211 7.89 -4.41 21.13
C ARG A 211 8.49 -5.76 20.78
N ALA A 212 7.66 -6.72 20.35
CA ALA A 212 8.08 -8.08 19.99
C ALA A 212 8.95 -8.13 18.72
N PHE A 213 8.67 -7.25 17.74
CA PHE A 213 9.38 -7.18 16.46
C PHE A 213 10.18 -5.89 16.29
N ALA A 214 10.59 -5.26 17.41
CA ALA A 214 11.22 -3.94 17.42
C ALA A 214 12.44 -3.83 16.48
N ASP A 215 13.24 -4.89 16.39
CA ASP A 215 14.48 -5.00 15.63
C ASP A 215 14.36 -5.96 14.41
N SER A 216 13.16 -6.13 13.86
CA SER A 216 12.93 -6.96 12.66
C SER A 216 13.80 -6.53 11.47
N GLU A 217 14.36 -7.52 10.74
CA GLU A 217 15.15 -7.32 9.52
C GLU A 217 14.31 -6.75 8.34
N GLY A 218 12.98 -6.84 8.47
CA GLY A 218 12.01 -6.14 7.63
C GLY A 218 11.73 -4.73 8.17
N LEU A 219 10.48 -4.48 8.59
CA LEU A 219 10.10 -3.19 9.18
C LEU A 219 10.36 -3.16 10.69
N SER A 220 11.36 -2.38 11.11
CA SER A 220 11.66 -2.15 12.53
C SER A 220 10.83 -1.01 13.15
N ARG A 221 10.71 -1.01 14.48
CA ARG A 221 10.12 0.09 15.27
C ARG A 221 10.80 1.43 14.97
N ARG A 222 12.14 1.43 14.83
CA ARG A 222 12.93 2.62 14.54
C ARG A 222 12.62 3.22 13.16
N GLN A 223 12.40 2.38 12.16
CA GLN A 223 12.01 2.84 10.82
C GLN A 223 10.60 3.44 10.82
N MET A 224 9.65 2.84 11.53
CA MET A 224 8.32 3.45 11.68
C MET A 224 8.38 4.84 12.32
N GLN A 225 9.20 5.02 13.37
CA GLN A 225 9.43 6.35 13.94
C GLN A 225 10.05 7.33 12.92
N TRP A 226 10.98 6.86 12.08
CA TRP A 226 11.59 7.68 11.01
C TRP A 226 10.57 8.10 9.94
N PHE A 227 9.71 7.18 9.48
CA PHE A 227 8.63 7.47 8.54
C PHE A 227 7.63 8.47 9.12
N ILE A 228 7.19 8.27 10.37
CA ILE A 228 6.26 9.18 11.07
C ILE A 228 6.86 10.59 11.20
N ASN A 229 8.15 10.71 11.53
CA ASN A 229 8.83 12.00 11.68
C ASN A 229 8.97 12.78 10.37
N HIS A 230 9.14 12.09 9.23
CA HIS A 230 9.10 12.72 7.91
C HIS A 230 7.68 13.06 7.49
N TYR A 231 6.73 12.15 7.67
CA TYR A 231 5.35 12.31 7.21
C TYR A 231 4.58 13.41 7.94
N LEU A 232 4.60 13.43 9.27
CA LEU A 232 3.84 14.41 10.05
C LEU A 232 4.50 15.79 10.00
N ALA A 233 3.71 16.84 9.74
CA ALA A 233 4.15 18.23 9.86
C ALA A 233 4.45 18.59 11.31
N ARG A 234 3.60 18.14 12.25
CA ARG A 234 3.75 18.26 13.70
C ARG A 234 3.32 16.95 14.36
N PRO A 235 3.87 16.57 15.53
CA PRO A 235 3.44 15.36 16.24
C PRO A 235 1.94 15.31 16.55
N LEU A 236 1.31 16.48 16.79
CA LEU A 236 -0.13 16.58 17.04
C LEU A 236 -0.98 16.16 15.82
N ASP A 237 -0.46 16.27 14.60
CA ASP A 237 -1.19 15.88 13.39
C ASP A 237 -1.43 14.35 13.35
N GLY A 238 -0.64 13.56 14.07
CA GLY A 238 -0.88 12.12 14.26
C GLY A 238 -2.18 11.78 14.99
N TYR A 239 -2.79 12.73 15.71
CA TYR A 239 -4.11 12.58 16.34
C TYR A 239 -5.28 12.91 15.38
N ASN A 240 -4.99 13.39 14.16
CA ASN A 240 -6.01 13.57 13.14
C ASN A 240 -6.53 12.20 12.67
N ILE A 241 -7.85 12.03 12.59
CA ILE A 241 -8.49 10.76 12.20
C ILE A 241 -8.13 10.31 10.78
N TYR A 242 -7.66 11.21 9.91
CA TYR A 242 -7.17 10.87 8.57
C TYR A 242 -5.66 10.60 8.52
N ALA A 243 -4.90 10.90 9.58
CA ALA A 243 -3.55 10.40 9.76
C ALA A 243 -3.60 9.03 10.46
N SER A 244 -4.42 8.91 11.52
CA SER A 244 -4.63 7.70 12.30
C SER A 244 -6.10 7.24 12.25
N PRO A 245 -6.52 6.49 11.20
CA PRO A 245 -7.87 5.93 11.08
C PRO A 245 -8.36 5.15 12.30
N LEU A 246 -7.46 4.52 13.08
CA LEU A 246 -7.80 3.81 14.32
C LEU A 246 -8.40 4.73 15.40
N LEU A 247 -8.21 6.04 15.30
CA LEU A 247 -8.73 7.03 16.26
C LEU A 247 -10.08 7.64 15.85
N ALA A 248 -10.63 7.32 14.68
CA ALA A 248 -11.92 7.85 14.25
C ALA A 248 -13.05 7.45 15.21
N HIS A 249 -13.84 8.41 15.69
CA HIS A 249 -14.93 8.12 16.64
C HIS A 249 -16.03 7.24 16.04
N ASP A 250 -16.38 7.47 14.76
CA ASP A 250 -17.38 6.72 14.02
C ASP A 250 -16.74 6.04 12.79
N LEU A 251 -16.84 4.71 12.72
CA LEU A 251 -16.44 3.88 11.58
C LEU A 251 -17.64 3.27 10.83
N SER A 252 -18.88 3.57 11.23
CA SER A 252 -20.08 3.05 10.59
C SER A 252 -20.18 3.51 9.13
N ARG A 253 -20.89 2.73 8.30
CA ARG A 253 -21.15 3.04 6.88
C ARG A 253 -19.89 3.22 6.02
N LEU A 254 -18.73 2.74 6.48
CA LEU A 254 -17.56 2.55 5.62
C LEU A 254 -17.78 1.36 4.66
N PRO A 255 -17.08 1.30 3.52
CA PRO A 255 -17.17 0.16 2.61
C PRO A 255 -16.70 -1.14 3.29
N PRO A 256 -17.23 -2.31 2.89
CA PRO A 256 -16.72 -3.61 3.31
C PRO A 256 -15.21 -3.73 3.14
N ALA A 257 -14.55 -4.45 4.04
CA ALA A 257 -13.10 -4.44 4.17
C ALA A 257 -12.48 -5.83 4.17
N LEU A 258 -11.29 -5.95 3.59
CA LEU A 258 -10.33 -7.00 3.93
C LEU A 258 -9.09 -6.36 4.54
N VAL A 259 -8.75 -6.76 5.76
CA VAL A 259 -7.52 -6.37 6.44
C VAL A 259 -6.58 -7.57 6.52
N ILE A 260 -5.42 -7.49 5.87
CA ILE A 260 -4.38 -8.54 5.90
C ILE A 260 -3.24 -8.05 6.80
N THR A 261 -2.61 -8.92 7.59
CA THR A 261 -1.45 -8.59 8.42
C THR A 261 -0.42 -9.72 8.43
N GLY A 262 0.86 -9.39 8.56
CA GLY A 262 1.91 -10.35 8.85
C GLY A 262 1.95 -10.70 10.34
N GLY A 263 2.24 -11.95 10.69
CA GLY A 263 2.44 -12.38 12.08
C GLY A 263 3.73 -11.86 12.72
N LEU A 264 4.73 -11.58 11.89
CA LEU A 264 6.07 -11.10 12.25
C LEU A 264 6.26 -9.61 11.90
N ASP A 265 5.20 -8.81 12.03
CA ASP A 265 5.13 -7.40 11.64
C ASP A 265 4.86 -6.51 12.87
N VAL A 266 5.59 -5.40 12.99
CA VAL A 266 5.33 -4.37 14.01
C VAL A 266 3.94 -3.77 13.91
N LEU A 267 3.35 -3.69 12.72
CA LEU A 267 2.00 -3.13 12.49
C LEU A 267 0.84 -4.11 12.77
N ARG A 268 1.14 -5.37 13.08
CA ARG A 268 0.14 -6.45 13.23
C ARG A 268 -1.02 -6.06 14.14
N ASP A 269 -0.71 -5.58 15.35
CA ASP A 269 -1.73 -5.35 16.39
C ASP A 269 -2.65 -4.16 16.07
N GLU A 270 -2.12 -3.11 15.44
CA GLU A 270 -2.93 -1.95 15.06
C GLU A 270 -3.83 -2.25 13.85
N GLY A 271 -3.32 -2.99 12.86
CA GLY A 271 -4.14 -3.52 11.77
C GLY A 271 -5.26 -4.42 12.28
N ALA A 272 -4.95 -5.34 13.21
CA ALA A 272 -5.94 -6.20 13.87
C ALA A 272 -6.95 -5.38 14.72
N ALA A 273 -6.50 -4.33 15.40
CA ALA A 273 -7.37 -3.44 16.16
C ALA A 273 -8.33 -2.66 15.23
N TYR A 274 -7.85 -2.18 14.08
CA TYR A 274 -8.71 -1.49 13.11
C TYR A 274 -9.75 -2.43 12.50
N ALA A 275 -9.35 -3.64 12.12
CA ALA A 275 -10.27 -4.68 11.64
C ALA A 275 -11.35 -5.03 12.67
N ARG A 276 -10.99 -5.07 13.97
CA ARG A 276 -11.95 -5.25 15.06
C ARG A 276 -12.90 -4.05 15.18
N ARG A 277 -12.39 -2.81 15.18
CA ARG A 277 -13.22 -1.61 15.29
C ARG A 277 -14.19 -1.42 14.11
N LEU A 278 -13.83 -1.86 12.90
CA LEU A 278 -14.74 -1.88 11.76
C LEU A 278 -15.93 -2.82 12.02
N ARG A 279 -15.69 -4.03 12.54
CA ARG A 279 -16.75 -4.98 12.93
C ARG A 279 -17.63 -4.46 14.06
N GLU A 280 -17.04 -3.83 15.07
CA GLU A 280 -17.75 -3.18 16.18
C GLU A 280 -18.65 -2.02 15.71
N ALA A 281 -18.45 -1.51 14.49
CA ALA A 281 -19.26 -0.48 13.83
C ALA A 281 -20.14 -1.03 12.68
N ASP A 282 -20.43 -2.33 12.71
CA ASP A 282 -21.25 -3.07 11.74
C ASP A 282 -20.77 -3.02 10.27
N VAL A 283 -19.46 -2.83 10.05
CA VAL A 283 -18.84 -2.93 8.71
C VAL A 283 -18.44 -4.37 8.41
N GLU A 284 -18.95 -4.93 7.31
CA GLU A 284 -18.57 -6.26 6.79
C GLU A 284 -17.06 -6.34 6.58
N THR A 285 -16.36 -7.05 7.48
CA THR A 285 -14.88 -7.01 7.56
C THR A 285 -14.27 -8.40 7.71
N SER A 286 -13.49 -8.81 6.71
CA SER A 286 -12.58 -9.95 6.78
C SER A 286 -11.24 -9.52 7.39
N TYR A 287 -10.63 -10.41 8.17
CA TYR A 287 -9.31 -10.21 8.75
C TYR A 287 -8.48 -11.46 8.52
N SER A 288 -7.29 -11.27 7.95
CA SER A 288 -6.35 -12.33 7.60
C SER A 288 -5.02 -12.08 8.31
N LEU A 289 -4.55 -13.10 9.01
CA LEU A 289 -3.23 -13.12 9.64
C LEU A 289 -2.39 -14.15 8.91
N GLN A 290 -1.29 -13.70 8.32
CA GLN A 290 -0.30 -14.51 7.61
C GLN A 290 0.85 -14.80 8.59
N PRO A 291 0.81 -15.89 9.38
CA PRO A 291 1.50 -15.94 10.68
C PRO A 291 3.03 -15.98 10.58
N ASP A 292 3.54 -16.52 9.48
CA ASP A 292 4.96 -16.69 9.17
C ASP A 292 5.54 -15.52 8.36
N LYS A 293 4.73 -14.52 8.00
CA LYS A 293 5.16 -13.40 7.16
C LYS A 293 5.47 -12.15 7.98
N GLY A 294 6.56 -11.47 7.62
CA GLY A 294 6.86 -10.12 8.07
C GLY A 294 6.19 -9.05 7.20
N HIS A 295 6.49 -7.78 7.49
CA HIS A 295 6.03 -6.64 6.69
C HIS A 295 6.45 -6.79 5.21
N GLY A 296 5.59 -6.38 4.26
CA GLY A 296 5.78 -6.65 2.82
C GLY A 296 5.40 -8.09 2.42
N GLY A 297 5.91 -9.07 3.17
CA GLY A 297 5.78 -10.49 2.85
C GLY A 297 4.37 -11.09 3.02
N ALA A 298 3.44 -10.41 3.68
CA ALA A 298 2.08 -10.93 3.89
C ALA A 298 1.21 -10.91 2.62
N THR A 299 1.58 -10.13 1.60
CA THR A 299 0.81 -9.98 0.36
C THR A 299 1.70 -9.91 -0.87
N TRP A 300 2.75 -9.06 -0.89
CA TRP A 300 3.59 -8.89 -2.09
C TRP A 300 5.04 -9.32 -1.86
N ALA A 301 5.29 -10.60 -2.05
CA ALA A 301 6.62 -11.06 -2.41
C ALA A 301 6.94 -10.67 -3.87
N ILE A 302 7.85 -9.70 -4.04
CA ILE A 302 8.40 -9.33 -5.36
C ILE A 302 9.18 -10.51 -5.99
N THR A 303 9.63 -11.46 -5.18
CA THR A 303 10.20 -12.75 -5.62
C THR A 303 9.10 -13.78 -5.91
N ALA A 304 9.26 -14.56 -6.98
CA ALA A 304 8.31 -15.62 -7.36
C ALA A 304 8.28 -16.81 -6.38
N ASP A 305 9.31 -16.97 -5.55
CA ASP A 305 9.57 -18.18 -4.74
C ASP A 305 8.97 -18.15 -3.30
N ILE A 306 8.15 -17.16 -2.96
CA ILE A 306 7.44 -17.10 -1.67
C ILE A 306 5.95 -17.28 -1.94
N GLU A 307 5.29 -18.19 -1.19
CA GLU A 307 3.85 -18.43 -1.27
C GLU A 307 3.03 -17.13 -1.15
N ARG A 308 2.26 -16.83 -2.20
CA ARG A 308 1.54 -15.57 -2.39
C ARG A 308 0.13 -15.57 -1.78
N ASN A 309 -0.05 -16.26 -0.66
CA ASN A 309 -1.37 -16.59 -0.09
C ASN A 309 -2.24 -15.34 0.14
N GLY A 310 -1.68 -14.25 0.68
CA GLY A 310 -2.42 -12.98 0.86
C GLY A 310 -2.71 -12.20 -0.43
N PHE A 311 -1.91 -12.38 -1.50
CA PHE A 311 -2.24 -11.79 -2.81
C PHE A 311 -3.48 -12.43 -3.42
N ASP A 312 -3.52 -13.77 -3.44
CA ASP A 312 -4.67 -14.50 -4.00
C ASP A 312 -5.93 -14.26 -3.17
N GLU A 313 -5.81 -14.11 -1.85
CA GLU A 313 -6.90 -13.67 -0.98
C GLU A 313 -7.39 -12.25 -1.34
N ALA A 314 -6.48 -11.28 -1.49
CA ALA A 314 -6.80 -9.91 -1.87
C ALA A 314 -7.53 -9.83 -3.23
N ALA A 315 -7.00 -10.52 -4.24
CA ALA A 315 -7.63 -10.62 -5.56
C ALA A 315 -9.01 -11.28 -5.49
N THR A 316 -9.17 -12.31 -4.67
CA THR A 316 -10.44 -13.03 -4.48
C THR A 316 -11.50 -12.17 -3.78
N ALA A 317 -11.11 -11.44 -2.73
CA ALA A 317 -12.00 -10.53 -2.03
C ALA A 317 -12.47 -9.37 -2.92
N LEU A 318 -11.58 -8.80 -3.73
CA LEU A 318 -11.93 -7.80 -4.74
C LEU A 318 -12.95 -8.35 -5.76
N ARG A 319 -12.71 -9.53 -6.35
CA ARG A 319 -13.68 -10.18 -7.26
C ARG A 319 -15.05 -10.36 -6.60
N ALA A 320 -15.07 -10.84 -5.35
CA ALA A 320 -16.32 -11.05 -4.62
C ALA A 320 -17.09 -9.75 -4.36
N ALA A 321 -16.39 -8.69 -3.92
CA ALA A 321 -17.01 -7.38 -3.68
C ALA A 321 -17.56 -6.76 -4.98
N PHE A 322 -16.80 -6.81 -6.07
CA PHE A 322 -17.24 -6.32 -7.38
C PHE A 322 -18.37 -7.14 -8.02
N ALA A 323 -18.51 -8.42 -7.67
CA ALA A 323 -19.64 -9.24 -8.07
C ALA A 323 -20.90 -8.88 -7.26
N LYS A 324 -20.77 -8.74 -5.93
CA LYS A 324 -21.86 -8.35 -5.01
C LYS A 324 -22.44 -6.96 -5.33
N SER A 325 -21.64 -6.05 -5.86
CA SER A 325 -22.10 -4.72 -6.29
C SER A 325 -22.83 -4.70 -7.64
N LYS A 326 -22.84 -5.79 -8.42
CA LYS A 326 -23.70 -5.92 -9.62
C LYS A 326 -25.13 -6.38 -9.30
N SER A 327 -25.36 -6.94 -8.11
CA SER A 327 -26.64 -7.57 -7.74
C SER A 327 -27.53 -6.71 -6.83
N ASN A 328 -27.10 -5.49 -6.49
CA ASN A 328 -27.77 -4.52 -5.63
C ASN A 328 -28.07 -3.23 -6.40
#